data_AF-A0A2N5CVG0-F1
#
_entry.id   AF-A0A2N5CVG0-F1
#
_cell.length_a   1.000
_cell.length_b   1.000
_cell.length_c   1.000
_cell.angle_alpha   90.00
_cell.angle_beta   90.00
_cell.angle_gamma   90.00
#
_symmetry.space_group_name_H-M   'P 1'
#
loop_
_entity.id
_entity.type
_entity.pdbx_description
1 polymer ?
#
loop_
_entity_poly.entity_id
_entity_poly.type
_entity_poly.pdbx_seq_one_letter_code
_entity_poly.pdbx_strand_id
1 'polypeptide(L)'
;MGILILAEETERLAHEIAEATGESINEVYHQALMERKVRLSGSDLTPEEREARKLAFFARLDVRPRTQDPRSLKEIEDEELYGEYGQPIG
;
A
#
# COMPACT_ATOMS: atom_id res chain seq x y z
N MET A 1 -25.73 10.20 3.60
CA MET A 1 -25.46 11.65 3.49
C MET A 1 -24.36 12.01 4.48
N GLY A 2 -23.12 12.20 4.02
CA GLY A 2 -21.96 12.46 4.90
C GLY A 2 -20.77 13.13 4.18
N ILE A 3 -21.04 13.83 3.07
CA ILE A 3 -20.01 14.27 2.10
C ILE A 3 -19.74 15.79 2.21
N LEU A 4 -20.67 16.57 2.76
CA LEU A 4 -20.59 18.04 2.72
C LEU A 4 -19.54 18.63 3.65
N ILE A 5 -19.35 18.06 4.85
CA ILE A 5 -18.38 18.57 5.84
C ILE A 5 -16.94 18.37 5.34
N LEU A 6 -16.67 17.24 4.67
CA LEU A 6 -15.35 16.95 4.12
C LEU A 6 -15.00 17.91 2.96
N ALA A 7 -15.99 18.38 2.20
CA ALA A 7 -15.78 19.33 1.11
C ALA A 7 -15.35 20.71 1.63
N GLU A 8 -16.03 21.24 2.65
CA GLU A 8 -15.67 22.54 3.26
C GLU A 8 -14.28 22.54 3.90
N GLU A 9 -13.93 21.48 4.63
CA GLU A 9 -12.59 21.36 5.22
C GLU A 9 -11.50 21.26 4.16
N THR A 10 -11.77 20.56 3.05
CA THR A 10 -10.83 20.43 1.93
C THR A 10 -10.62 21.77 1.22
N GLU A 11 -11.69 22.54 1.02
CA GLU A 11 -11.58 23.89 0.43
C GLU A 11 -10.82 24.84 1.34
N ARG A 12 -11.06 24.80 2.65
CA ARG A 12 -10.31 25.62 3.62
C ARG A 12 -8.81 25.31 3.56
N LEU A 13 -8.43 24.03 3.56
CA LEU A 13 -7.03 23.61 3.45
C LEU A 13 -6.40 24.06 2.13
N ALA A 14 -7.12 23.94 1.02
CA ALA A 14 -6.62 24.39 -0.28
C ALA A 14 -6.40 25.90 -0.31
N HIS A 15 -7.27 26.68 0.33
CA HIS A 15 -7.11 28.13 0.50
C HIS A 15 -5.89 28.48 1.37
N GLU A 16 -5.72 27.83 2.51
CA GLU A 16 -4.57 28.05 3.41
C GLU A 16 -3.24 27.79 2.69
N ILE A 17 -3.17 26.73 1.89
CA ILE A 17 -1.98 26.40 1.11
C ILE A 17 -1.76 27.43 0.01
N ALA A 18 -2.80 27.81 -0.74
CA ALA A 18 -2.73 28.81 -1.81
C ALA A 18 -2.23 30.17 -1.28
N GLU A 19 -2.71 30.61 -0.11
CA GLU A 19 -2.25 31.84 0.53
C GLU A 19 -0.77 31.74 0.96
N ALA A 20 -0.34 30.58 1.45
CA ALA A 20 1.03 30.37 1.90
C ALA A 20 2.04 30.26 0.75
N THR A 21 1.65 29.66 -0.38
CA THR A 21 2.54 29.40 -1.52
C THR A 21 2.42 30.45 -2.63
N GLY A 22 1.34 31.25 -2.64
CA GLY A 22 1.02 32.18 -3.71
C GLY A 22 0.49 31.50 -4.98
N GLU A 23 0.19 30.20 -4.90
CA GLU A 23 -0.36 29.41 -6.00
C GLU A 23 -1.88 29.57 -6.08
N SER A 24 -2.46 29.27 -7.24
CA SER A 24 -3.91 29.17 -7.36
C SER A 24 -4.44 27.91 -6.68
N ILE A 25 -5.68 27.95 -6.19
CA ILE A 25 -6.34 26.79 -5.56
C ILE A 25 -6.35 25.56 -6.49
N ASN A 26 -6.50 25.78 -7.80
CA ASN A 26 -6.45 24.71 -8.79
C ASN A 26 -5.06 24.07 -8.89
N GLU A 27 -3.98 24.85 -8.76
CA GLU A 27 -2.62 24.32 -8.74
C GLU A 27 -2.35 23.52 -7.47
N VAL A 28 -2.86 23.97 -6.31
CA VAL A 28 -2.79 23.22 -5.05
C VAL A 28 -3.47 21.85 -5.19
N TYR A 29 -4.68 21.81 -5.76
CA TYR A 29 -5.36 20.53 -6.02
C TYR A 29 -4.61 19.66 -7.01
N HIS A 30 -4.11 20.26 -8.10
CA HIS A 30 -3.37 19.53 -9.12
C HIS A 30 -2.10 18.89 -8.55
N GLN A 31 -1.32 19.62 -7.75
CA GLN A 31 -0.13 19.11 -7.07
C GLN A 31 -0.48 17.99 -6.09
N ALA A 32 -1.48 18.19 -5.23
CA ALA A 32 -1.90 17.17 -4.26
C ALA A 32 -2.31 15.85 -4.94
N LEU A 33 -3.03 15.94 -6.06
CA LEU A 33 -3.42 14.78 -6.87
C LEU A 33 -2.23 14.14 -7.57
N MET A 34 -1.30 14.92 -8.10
CA MET A 34 -0.08 14.41 -8.73
C MET A 34 0.82 13.68 -7.74
N GLU A 35 1.06 14.24 -6.55
CA GLU A 35 1.80 13.56 -5.49
C GLU A 35 1.12 12.26 -5.07
N ARG A 36 -0.22 12.27 -4.94
CA ARG A 36 -0.99 11.06 -4.61
C ARG A 36 -0.85 10.02 -5.72
N LYS A 37 -0.90 10.44 -6.99
CA LYS A 37 -0.71 9.57 -8.15
C LYS A 37 0.68 8.94 -8.16
N VAL A 38 1.74 9.71 -7.92
CA VAL A 38 3.12 9.22 -7.83
C VAL A 38 3.29 8.19 -6.70
N ARG A 39 2.75 8.48 -5.51
CA ARG A 39 2.77 7.53 -4.38
C ARG A 39 2.04 6.23 -4.70
N LEU A 40 0.91 6.30 -5.41
CA LEU A 40 0.11 5.13 -5.78
C LEU A 40 0.71 4.34 -6.95
N SER A 41 1.35 5.00 -7.90
CA SER A 41 1.98 4.31 -9.05
C SER A 41 3.23 3.54 -8.65
N GLY A 42 3.78 3.75 -7.44
CA GLY A 42 4.97 3.04 -6.95
C GLY A 42 6.15 3.14 -7.92
N SER A 43 6.18 4.21 -8.72
CA SER A 43 6.88 4.27 -10.01
C SER A 43 8.18 5.06 -9.97
N ASP A 44 8.78 5.22 -8.81
CA ASP A 44 10.12 5.81 -8.69
C ASP A 44 11.21 4.76 -8.57
N LEU A 45 10.88 3.47 -8.73
CA LEU A 45 11.87 2.41 -8.78
C LEU A 45 12.15 2.06 -10.23
N THR A 46 13.39 2.27 -10.65
CA THR A 46 13.95 1.67 -11.86
C THR A 46 13.78 0.14 -11.81
N PRO A 47 13.78 -0.54 -12.96
CA PRO A 47 13.77 -2.00 -13.00
C PRO A 47 14.85 -2.63 -12.11
N GLU A 48 16.05 -2.03 -12.04
CA GLU A 48 17.13 -2.50 -11.17
C GLU A 48 16.78 -2.35 -9.68
N GLU A 49 16.23 -1.22 -9.25
CA GLU A 49 15.86 -0.98 -7.85
C GLU A 49 14.68 -1.87 -7.41
N ARG A 50 13.76 -2.18 -8.34
CA ARG A 50 12.67 -3.13 -8.10
C ARG A 50 13.20 -4.53 -7.85
N GLU A 51 14.15 -5.00 -8.67
CA GLU A 51 14.78 -6.31 -8.48
C GLU A 51 15.63 -6.35 -7.21
N ALA A 52 16.39 -5.29 -6.91
CA ALA A 52 17.15 -5.17 -5.67
C ALA A 52 16.24 -5.23 -4.43
N ARG A 53 15.07 -4.57 -4.46
CA ARG A 53 14.09 -4.59 -3.38
C ARG A 53 13.46 -5.97 -3.20
N LYS A 54 13.17 -6.68 -4.29
CA LYS A 54 12.70 -8.08 -4.24
C LYS A 54 13.75 -8.99 -3.62
N LEU A 55 15.00 -8.92 -4.09
CA LEU A 55 16.09 -9.72 -3.57
C LEU A 55 16.33 -9.45 -2.09
N ALA A 56 16.31 -8.19 -1.67
CA ALA A 56 16.44 -7.82 -0.25
C ALA A 56 15.28 -8.34 0.61
N PHE A 57 14.06 -8.38 0.07
CA PHE A 57 12.90 -8.97 0.75
C PHE A 57 13.06 -10.49 0.93
N PHE A 58 13.43 -11.22 -0.12
CA PHE A 58 13.66 -12.66 -0.04
C PHE A 58 14.86 -13.02 0.85
N ALA A 59 15.93 -12.25 0.81
CA ALA A 59 17.07 -12.43 1.71
C ALA A 59 16.65 -12.29 3.19
N ARG A 60 15.74 -11.36 3.52
CA ARG A 60 15.19 -11.24 4.89
C ARG A 60 14.27 -12.41 5.25
N LEU A 61 13.52 -12.95 4.30
CA LEU A 61 12.69 -14.14 4.50
C LEU A 61 13.52 -15.40 4.71
N ASP A 62 14.61 -15.57 3.97
CA ASP A 62 15.51 -16.73 4.08
C ASP A 62 16.29 -16.75 5.40
N VAL A 63 16.58 -15.57 5.98
CA VAL A 63 17.23 -15.45 7.29
C VAL A 63 16.24 -15.68 8.44
N ARG A 64 14.93 -15.64 8.17
CA ARG A 64 13.92 -15.97 9.18
C ARG A 64 14.04 -17.48 9.49
N PRO A 65 13.92 -17.89 10.76
CA PRO A 65 13.81 -19.31 11.07
C PRO A 65 12.68 -19.89 10.23
N ARG A 66 12.99 -20.83 9.34
CA ARG A 66 11.99 -21.62 8.61
C ARG A 66 11.14 -22.29 9.67
N THR A 67 9.97 -21.68 9.91
CA THR A 67 8.87 -22.11 10.78
C THR A 67 9.27 -22.89 12.03
N GLN A 68 9.02 -22.33 13.21
CA GLN A 68 8.96 -23.11 14.45
C GLN A 68 7.89 -24.22 14.41
N ASP A 69 7.08 -24.26 13.34
CA ASP A 69 6.17 -25.35 13.03
C ASP A 69 6.93 -26.51 12.36
N PRO A 70 7.01 -27.68 13.02
CA PRO A 70 7.64 -28.87 12.45
C PRO A 70 6.80 -29.50 11.33
N ARG A 71 5.54 -29.06 11.14
CA ARG A 71 4.65 -29.56 10.10
C ARG A 71 5.07 -29.05 8.73
N SER A 72 4.94 -29.92 7.74
CA SER A 72 5.13 -29.61 6.34
C SER A 72 4.03 -28.66 5.84
N LEU A 73 4.31 -27.92 4.76
CA LEU A 73 3.33 -27.04 4.12
C LEU A 73 2.02 -27.76 3.77
N LYS A 74 2.10 -29.04 3.39
CA LYS A 74 0.95 -29.86 3.04
C LYS A 74 0.06 -30.15 4.26
N GLU A 75 0.66 -30.43 5.42
CA GLU A 75 -0.08 -30.65 6.66
C GLU A 75 -0.79 -29.38 7.14
N ILE A 76 -0.16 -28.21 6.97
CA ILE A 76 -0.80 -26.91 7.27
C ILE A 76 -1.97 -26.65 6.32
N GLU A 77 -1.80 -26.92 5.02
CA GLU A 77 -2.86 -26.75 4.03
C GLU A 77 -4.07 -27.66 4.31
N ASP A 78 -3.82 -28.93 4.64
CA ASP A 78 -4.86 -29.94 4.90
C ASP A 78 -5.57 -29.72 6.26
N GLU A 79 -4.94 -29.08 7.24
CA GLU A 79 -5.51 -28.88 8.59
C GLU A 79 -6.10 -27.47 8.81
N GLU A 80 -5.55 -26.44 8.17
CA GLU A 80 -5.86 -25.03 8.50
C GLU A 80 -6.44 -24.23 7.33
N LEU A 81 -6.16 -24.60 6.08
CA LEU A 81 -6.66 -23.87 4.91
C LEU A 81 -7.83 -24.55 4.22
N TYR A 82 -7.86 -25.88 4.22
CA TYR A 82 -8.89 -26.65 3.53
C TYR A 82 -9.54 -27.69 4.47
N GLY A 83 -10.86 -27.83 4.38
CA GLY A 83 -11.59 -28.90 5.07
C GLY A 83 -11.37 -30.26 4.41
N GLU A 84 -11.94 -31.31 5.00
CA GLU A 84 -11.78 -32.72 4.60
C GLU A 84 -12.09 -33.04 3.11
N TYR A 85 -12.84 -32.16 2.42
CA TYR A 85 -13.16 -32.29 0.99
C TYR A 85 -12.50 -31.21 0.11
N GLY A 86 -11.47 -30.52 0.61
CA GLY A 86 -10.72 -29.51 -0.14
C GLY A 86 -11.41 -28.14 -0.25
N GLN A 87 -12.50 -27.90 0.46
CA GLN A 87 -13.13 -26.58 0.53
C GLN A 87 -12.31 -25.64 1.40
N PRO A 88 -12.10 -24.38 1.00
CA PRO A 88 -11.42 -23.42 1.87
C PRO A 88 -12.21 -23.28 3.18
N ILE A 89 -11.51 -23.28 4.32
CA ILE A 89 -12.13 -23.02 5.61
C ILE A 89 -12.30 -21.49 5.70
N GLY A 90 -13.49 -20.99 5.30
CA GLY A 90 -13.84 -19.57 5.25
C GLY A 90 -15.35 -19.34 5.18
#